data_AF-A0A818M314-F1
#
_entry.id   AF-A0A818M314-F1
#
_cell.length_a   1.000
_cell.length_b   1.000
_cell.length_c   1.000
_cell.angle_alpha   90.00
_cell.angle_beta   90.00
_cell.angle_gamma   90.00
#
_symmetry.space_group_name_H-M   'P 1'
#
loop_
_entity.id
_entity.type
_entity.pdbx_description
1 polymer ?
#
loop_
_entity_poly.entity_id
_entity_poly.type
_entity_poly.pdbx_seq_one_letter_code
_entity_poly.pdbx_strand_id
1 'polypeptide(L)' 'MNVINEEKQQILNDNQREKFLVERVITHRFRNDKKEYLIAWQGYPEEQNTWESQQNLDCPNLT' A
#
# COMPACT_ATOMS: atom_id res chain seq x y z
N MET A 1 0.20 -33.25 2.47
CA MET A 1 0.98 -32.08 2.95
C MET A 1 0.31 -30.83 2.40
N ASN A 2 -0.02 -29.88 3.29
CA ASN A 2 -0.97 -28.78 3.11
C ASN A 2 -0.42 -27.61 2.26
N VAL A 3 0.07 -27.88 1.05
CA VAL A 3 0.60 -26.83 0.18
C VAL A 3 -0.52 -25.98 -0.46
N ILE A 4 -1.71 -26.57 -0.66
CA ILE A 4 -2.82 -25.93 -1.39
C ILE A 4 -3.52 -24.80 -0.58
N ASN A 5 -3.38 -24.79 0.75
CA ASN A 5 -4.08 -23.80 1.58
C ASN A 5 -3.36 -22.44 1.59
N GLU A 6 -2.04 -22.40 1.61
CA GLU A 6 -1.29 -21.15 1.78
C GLU A 6 -1.36 -20.25 0.52
N GLU A 7 -1.24 -20.84 -0.67
CA GLU A 7 -1.36 -20.09 -1.93
C GLU A 7 -2.78 -19.54 -2.15
N LYS A 8 -3.82 -20.31 -1.82
CA LYS A 8 -5.20 -19.83 -1.89
C LYS A 8 -5.45 -18.70 -0.89
N GLN A 9 -4.91 -18.80 0.33
CA GLN A 9 -5.04 -17.75 1.34
C GLN A 9 -4.33 -16.46 0.89
N GLN A 10 -3.16 -16.56 0.25
CA GLN A 10 -2.47 -15.39 -0.27
C GLN A 10 -3.26 -14.68 -1.39
N ILE A 11 -3.83 -15.43 -2.35
CA ILE A 11 -4.66 -14.89 -3.43
C ILE A 11 -5.96 -14.27 -2.89
N LEU A 12 -6.57 -14.88 -1.88
CA LEU A 12 -7.73 -14.31 -1.18
C LEU A 12 -7.36 -12.99 -0.50
N ASN A 13 -6.24 -12.96 0.23
CA ASN A 13 -5.80 -11.77 0.96
C ASN A 13 -5.43 -10.61 0.03
N ASP A 14 -4.77 -10.88 -1.11
CA ASP A 14 -4.40 -9.84 -2.07
C ASP A 14 -5.61 -9.33 -2.86
N ASN A 15 -6.61 -10.17 -3.14
CA ASN A 15 -7.90 -9.71 -3.69
C ASN A 15 -8.73 -8.90 -2.69
N GLN A 16 -8.47 -9.03 -1.39
CA GLN A 16 -9.14 -8.25 -0.35
C GLN A 16 -8.46 -6.90 -0.07
N ARG A 17 -7.28 -6.63 -0.65
CA ARG A 17 -6.65 -5.30 -0.50
C ARG A 17 -7.38 -4.30 -1.39
N GLU A 18 -8.12 -3.41 -0.75
CA GLU A 18 -8.75 -2.28 -1.44
C GLU A 18 -7.67 -1.37 -2.03
N LYS A 19 -7.74 -1.15 -3.35
CA LYS A 19 -6.83 -0.23 -4.06
C LYS A 19 -7.51 1.13 -4.17
N PHE A 20 -6.81 2.14 -3.69
CA PHE A 20 -7.26 3.53 -3.76
C PHE A 20 -6.39 4.33 -4.72
N LEU A 21 -6.97 5.33 -5.38
CA LEU A 21 -6.24 6.23 -6.25
C LEU A 21 -5.47 7.25 -5.40
N VAL A 22 -4.17 7.34 -5.65
CA VAL A 22 -3.30 8.34 -5.02
C VAL A 22 -3.48 9.67 -5.73
N GLU A 23 -3.84 10.71 -4.98
CA GLU A 23 -3.83 12.08 -5.50
C GLU A 23 -2.41 12.64 -5.50
N ARG A 24 -1.71 12.54 -4.35
CA ARG A 24 -0.33 12.99 -4.19
C ARG A 24 0.36 12.33 -3.01
N VAL A 25 1.69 12.29 -3.07
CA VAL A 25 2.53 11.97 -1.91
C VAL A 25 2.79 13.26 -1.15
N ILE A 26 2.37 13.33 0.12
CA ILE A 26 2.51 14.53 0.96
C ILE A 26 3.94 14.63 1.51
N THR A 27 4.45 13.54 2.07
CA THR A 27 5.79 13.48 2.65
C THR A 27 6.25 12.03 2.76
N HIS A 28 7.49 11.83 3.20
CA HIS A 28 8.02 10.51 3.50
C HIS A 28 8.83 10.52 4.80
N ARG A 29 8.93 9.37 5.44
CA ARG A 29 9.75 9.17 6.63
C ARG A 29 10.46 7.82 6.57
N PHE A 30 11.50 7.67 7.38
CA PHE A 30 12.12 6.39 7.63
C PHE A 30 11.71 5.91 9.03
N ARG A 31 11.14 4.71 9.10
CA ARG A 31 10.77 4.03 10.35
C ARG A 31 11.37 2.63 10.33
N ASN A 32 12.29 2.34 11.24
CA ASN A 32 13.00 1.05 11.30
C ASN A 32 13.65 0.67 9.95
N ASP A 33 14.39 1.61 9.34
CA ASP A 33 15.01 1.50 8.01
C ASP A 33 14.05 1.25 6.84
N LYS A 34 12.74 1.32 7.07
CA LYS A 34 11.71 1.23 6.03
C LYS A 34 11.21 2.61 5.66
N LYS A 35 11.17 2.88 4.36
CA LYS A 35 10.61 4.12 3.82
C LYS A 35 9.08 4.02 3.77
N GLU A 36 8.43 4.95 4.44
CA GLU A 36 6.97 5.12 4.44
C GLU A 36 6.63 6.48 3.82
N TYR A 37 5.48 6.55 3.16
CA TYR A 37 4.97 7.74 2.49
C TYR A 37 3.62 8.09 3.06
N LEU A 38 3.40 9.37 3.37
CA LEU A 38 2.07 9.86 3.70
C LEU A 38 1.34 10.13 2.39
N ILE A 39 0.28 9.37 2.15
CA ILE A 39 -0.48 9.40 0.91
C ILE A 39 -1.75 10.21 1.11
N ALA A 40 -1.99 11.16 0.20
CA ALA A 40 -3.30 11.76 0.03
C ALA A 40 -4.09 10.98 -1.02
N TRP A 41 -5.28 10.55 -0.61
CA TRP A 41 -6.16 9.72 -1.42
C TRP A 41 -7.13 10.60 -2.22
N GLN A 42 -7.27 10.31 -3.51
CA GLN A 42 -8.11 11.10 -4.40
C GLN A 42 -9.57 11.06 -3.95
N GLY A 43 -10.15 12.24 -3.73
CA GLY A 43 -11.55 12.40 -3.32
C GLY A 43 -11.79 12.18 -1.82
N TYR A 44 -10.74 11.99 -1.02
CA TYR A 44 -10.81 11.93 0.44
C TYR A 44 -10.16 13.17 1.06
N PRO A 45 -10.63 13.62 2.23
CA PRO A 45 -10.03 14.75 2.90
C PRO A 45 -8.69 14.37 3.54
N GLU A 46 -7.87 15.36 3.85
CA GLU A 46 -6.49 15.14 4.35
C GLU A 46 -6.44 14.40 5.70
N GLU A 47 -7.54 14.40 6.48
CA GLU A 47 -7.60 13.61 7.71
C GLU A 47 -7.59 12.09 7.46
N GLN A 48 -7.93 11.65 6.24
CA GLN A 48 -7.88 10.25 5.82
C GLN A 48 -6.53 9.85 5.24
N ASN A 49 -5.53 10.74 5.25
CA ASN A 49 -4.20 10.43 4.73
C ASN A 49 -3.57 9.30 5.58
N THR A 50 -3.06 8.28 4.92
CA THR A 50 -2.42 7.13 5.59
C THR A 50 -0.93 7.04 5.26
N TRP A 51 -0.18 6.44 6.18
CA TRP A 51 1.24 6.13 5.96
C TRP A 51 1.34 4.77 5.27
N GLU A 52 1.65 4.78 3.98
CA GLU A 52 1.84 3.56 3.20
C GLU A 52 3.32 3.23 3.05
N SER A 53 3.64 1.94 3.15
CA SER A 53 4.99 1.47 2.90
C SER A 53 5.33 1.58 1.40
N GLN A 54 6.61 1.73 1.06
CA GLN A 54 7.03 1.69 -0.35
C GLN A 54 6.55 0.45 -1.11
N GLN A 55 6.37 -0.69 -0.42
CA GLN A 55 5.90 -1.94 -1.01
C GLN A 55 4.39 -1.94 -1.32
N ASN A 56 3.60 -1.09 -0.64
CA ASN A 56 2.17 -0.94 -0.89
C ASN A 56 1.87 0.00 -2.07
N LEU A 57 2.85 0.80 -2.49
CA LEU A 57 2.70 1.71 -3.62
C LEU A 57 3.01 0.94 -4.92
N ASP A 58 1.97 0.47 -5.60
CA ASP A 58 2.04 -0.05 -6.97
C ASP A 58 2.43 1.10 -7.92
N CYS A 59 3.73 1.38 -8.01
CA CYS A 59 4.29 2.41 -8.89
C CYS A 59 5.15 1.74 -9.97
N PRO A 60 4.58 1.43 -11.16
CA PRO A 60 5.34 0.84 -12.27
C PRO A 60 6.36 1.81 -12.92
N ASN A 61 6.51 3.05 -12.42
CA ASN A 61 7.34 4.10 -13.01
C ASN A 61 8.32 4.77 -12.02
N LEU A 62 8.87 4.02 -11.06
CA LEU A 62 10.01 4.46 -10.23
C LEU A 62 11.34 3.85 -10.74
N THR A 63 11.49 3.74 -12.07
CA THR A 63 12.73 3.32 -12.75
C THR A 63 13.45 4.51 -13.35
#